data_AF-A0A660T5Z1-F1
#
_entry.id   AF-A0A660T5Z1-F1
#
_cell.length_a   1.000
_cell.length_b   1.000
_cell.length_c   1.000
_cell.angle_alpha   90.00
_cell.angle_beta   90.00
_cell.angle_gamma   90.00
#
_symmetry.space_group_name_H-M   'P 1'
#
loop_
_entity.id
_entity.type
_entity.pdbx_description
1 polymer ?
#
loop_
_entity_poly.entity_id
_entity_poly.type
_entity_poly.pdbx_seq_one_letter_code
_entity_poly.pdbx_strand_id
1 'polypeptide(L)'
;MKKAILIIMAALLILLPLSIFAGGEEEVQEAGPVSFDFWTTETQSDRMATIQVLIDTYTTLYPDVSINLVAVDENDLVTQVQTSSAAGTLPAMFEAPAETAVAFGVEGIVDITAATEIVKGIGKEKFYQGALNVLETSAKDGYYALPYHGWIQGIWYRADWFEEAGLKPPTTWEDTLKAAKYFYQPDKNQYGILVGTMDGEGYDEQCFTPIAMANNAALFDKDGKLVFNSPEMKEAVEYYAELAKYTPPGPQTWRARDYYLQGKLAMFYYSTYIMDDLALAEVAAGSLTSDNFESLKGTGFDPELVDKTRLAPIMTNKSSAGYGTVVALGLFTQDDSAKTAAAQNF
;
A
#
# COMPACT_ATOMS: atom_id res chain seq x y z
N MET A 1 17.69 -4.92 -73.81
CA MET A 1 19.03 -5.52 -73.61
C MET A 1 18.97 -6.39 -72.37
N LYS A 2 19.32 -7.68 -72.53
CA LYS A 2 19.65 -8.74 -71.53
C LYS A 2 18.60 -8.99 -70.42
N LYS A 3 17.69 -9.98 -70.58
CA LYS A 3 17.82 -11.43 -70.25
C LYS A 3 17.82 -11.64 -68.70
N ALA A 4 17.06 -12.53 -68.06
CA ALA A 4 16.15 -13.58 -68.51
C ALA A 4 15.23 -14.04 -67.34
N ILE A 5 14.14 -14.69 -67.74
CA ILE A 5 13.14 -15.48 -66.99
C ILE A 5 13.80 -16.70 -66.31
N LEU A 6 13.31 -17.12 -65.13
CA LEU A 6 13.05 -18.54 -64.86
C LEU A 6 12.05 -18.76 -63.70
N ILE A 7 11.04 -19.56 -64.02
CA ILE A 7 9.98 -20.13 -63.18
C ILE A 7 10.45 -21.53 -62.74
N ILE A 8 10.35 -21.90 -61.45
CA ILE A 8 10.30 -23.31 -60.97
C ILE A 8 9.43 -23.32 -59.70
N MET A 9 8.14 -23.69 -59.77
CA MET A 9 7.53 -25.03 -59.64
C MET A 9 7.78 -25.78 -58.32
N ALA A 10 6.65 -26.19 -57.72
CA ALA A 10 6.48 -26.85 -56.44
C ALA A 10 7.13 -28.24 -56.34
N ALA A 11 7.55 -28.60 -55.13
CA ALA A 11 7.71 -29.98 -54.70
C ALA A 11 7.21 -30.12 -53.25
N LEU A 12 5.99 -30.66 -53.12
CA LEU A 12 5.48 -31.30 -51.92
C LEU A 12 6.36 -32.52 -51.63
N LEU A 13 6.97 -32.60 -50.45
CA LEU A 13 7.60 -33.81 -49.94
C LEU A 13 6.83 -34.25 -48.69
N ILE A 14 5.93 -35.20 -48.92
CA ILE A 14 5.30 -36.02 -47.88
C ILE A 14 6.34 -37.07 -47.48
N LEU A 15 6.75 -37.09 -46.22
CA LEU A 15 7.57 -38.15 -45.63
C LEU A 15 6.98 -38.54 -44.28
N LEU A 16 6.42 -39.75 -44.23
CA LEU A 16 6.17 -40.58 -43.05
C LEU A 16 6.46 -42.04 -43.46
N PRO A 17 6.76 -42.97 -42.54
CA PRO A 17 7.31 -42.82 -41.18
C PRO A 17 8.54 -43.72 -40.94
N LEU A 18 9.27 -43.53 -39.83
CA LEU A 18 10.10 -44.60 -39.25
C LEU A 18 10.02 -44.52 -37.72
N SER A 19 9.13 -45.34 -37.18
CA SER A 19 9.08 -45.68 -35.76
C SER A 19 10.31 -46.53 -35.41
N ILE A 20 11.17 -46.02 -34.52
CA ILE A 20 12.12 -46.82 -33.76
C ILE A 20 11.90 -46.52 -32.27
N PHE A 21 11.86 -47.60 -31.49
CA PHE A 21 11.47 -47.74 -30.10
C PHE A 21 12.48 -47.17 -29.09
N ALA A 22 11.91 -46.65 -28.00
CA ALA A 22 12.31 -46.77 -26.59
C ALA A 22 13.58 -46.07 -26.07
N GLY A 23 13.31 -44.96 -25.39
CA GLY A 23 14.06 -44.42 -24.25
C GLY A 23 13.23 -43.30 -23.64
N GLY A 24 12.43 -43.61 -22.62
CA GLY A 24 11.65 -42.61 -21.89
C GLY A 24 12.58 -41.75 -21.06
N GLU A 25 13.10 -40.68 -21.66
CA GLU A 25 13.44 -39.47 -20.93
C GLU A 25 12.16 -38.62 -20.93
N GLU A 26 11.71 -38.19 -19.75
CA GLU A 26 10.76 -37.08 -19.68
C GLU A 26 11.38 -35.92 -20.46
N GLU A 27 10.79 -35.56 -21.60
CA GLU A 27 11.07 -34.28 -22.24
C GLU A 27 10.77 -33.22 -21.17
N VAL A 28 11.84 -32.68 -20.58
CA VAL A 28 11.77 -31.39 -19.90
C VAL A 28 11.40 -30.42 -21.00
N GLN A 29 10.10 -30.16 -21.12
CA GLN A 29 9.58 -29.10 -21.95
C GLN A 29 10.23 -27.83 -21.41
N GLU A 30 11.26 -27.31 -22.09
CA GLU A 30 11.79 -25.98 -21.82
C GLU A 30 10.57 -25.06 -21.81
N ALA A 31 10.23 -24.54 -20.63
CA ALA A 31 9.14 -23.61 -20.48
C ALA A 31 9.48 -22.42 -21.37
N GLY A 32 8.69 -22.23 -22.43
CA GLY A 32 8.84 -21.06 -23.29
C GLY A 32 8.69 -19.76 -22.48
N PRO A 33 8.96 -18.60 -23.09
CA PRO A 33 8.94 -17.33 -22.38
C PRO A 33 7.63 -17.13 -21.61
N VAL A 34 7.72 -16.90 -20.30
CA VAL A 34 6.59 -16.67 -19.39
C VAL A 34 6.44 -15.18 -19.14
N SER A 35 5.23 -14.65 -19.32
CA SER A 35 4.93 -13.25 -19.01
C SER A 35 3.75 -13.14 -18.05
N PHE A 36 3.87 -12.28 -17.05
CA PHE A 36 2.79 -11.99 -16.11
C PHE A 36 2.79 -10.53 -15.65
N ASP A 37 1.62 -10.10 -15.16
CA ASP A 37 1.46 -8.79 -14.54
C ASP A 37 1.72 -8.88 -13.04
N PHE A 38 2.38 -7.86 -12.49
CA PHE A 38 2.49 -7.59 -11.05
C PHE A 38 1.76 -6.29 -10.75
N TRP A 39 0.68 -6.37 -9.97
CA TRP A 39 -0.07 -5.19 -9.53
C TRP A 39 0.45 -4.66 -8.19
N THR A 40 0.68 -3.36 -8.09
CA THR A 40 1.19 -2.69 -6.88
C THR A 40 0.36 -1.45 -6.55
N THR A 41 0.22 -1.14 -5.27
CA THR A 41 -0.39 0.12 -4.80
C THR A 41 0.62 1.27 -4.70
N GLU A 42 1.89 0.99 -5.00
CA GLU A 42 2.95 1.98 -5.04
C GLU A 42 2.87 2.83 -6.32
N THR A 43 2.00 3.84 -6.32
CA THR A 43 1.72 4.66 -7.51
C THR A 43 2.72 5.78 -7.78
N GLN A 44 3.63 6.05 -6.83
CA GLN A 44 4.59 7.15 -6.97
C GLN A 44 5.76 6.75 -7.89
N SER A 45 6.20 7.69 -8.73
CA SER A 45 7.14 7.43 -9.82
C SER A 45 8.51 6.89 -9.36
N ASP A 46 8.99 7.37 -8.22
CA ASP A 46 10.24 6.94 -7.57
C ASP A 46 10.13 5.50 -7.03
N ARG A 47 8.99 5.16 -6.42
CA ARG A 47 8.70 3.82 -5.95
C ARG A 47 8.55 2.84 -7.11
N MET A 48 7.79 3.20 -8.14
CA MET A 48 7.67 2.44 -9.38
C MET A 48 9.03 2.20 -10.04
N ALA A 49 9.89 3.23 -10.12
CA ALA A 49 11.23 3.08 -10.67
C ALA A 49 12.09 2.12 -9.84
N THR A 50 11.96 2.15 -8.52
CA THR A 50 12.68 1.24 -7.62
C THR A 50 12.24 -0.21 -7.85
N ILE A 51 10.93 -0.48 -7.92
CA ILE A 51 10.41 -1.83 -8.21
C ILE A 51 10.83 -2.27 -9.61
N GLN A 52 10.81 -1.37 -10.60
CA GLN A 52 11.26 -1.68 -11.96
C GLN A 52 12.73 -2.11 -12.00
N VAL A 53 13.62 -1.48 -11.23
CA VAL A 53 15.03 -1.91 -11.12
C VAL A 53 15.15 -3.34 -10.57
N LEU A 54 14.29 -3.73 -9.60
CA LEU A 54 14.26 -5.10 -9.08
C LEU A 54 13.79 -6.09 -10.16
N ILE A 55 12.75 -5.74 -10.91
CA ILE A 55 12.24 -6.51 -12.04
C ILE A 55 13.32 -6.67 -13.13
N ASP A 56 13.98 -5.58 -13.53
CA ASP A 56 15.02 -5.59 -14.56
C ASP A 56 16.23 -6.46 -14.13
N THR A 57 16.59 -6.39 -12.84
CA THR A 57 17.66 -7.21 -12.26
C THR A 57 17.29 -8.69 -12.30
N TYR A 58 16.06 -9.04 -11.92
CA TYR A 58 15.58 -10.43 -11.96
C TYR A 58 15.51 -10.96 -13.39
N THR A 59 14.87 -10.22 -14.31
CA THR A 59 14.71 -10.64 -15.72
C THR A 59 16.04 -10.71 -16.47
N THR A 60 17.09 -10.01 -16.02
CA THR A 60 18.46 -10.21 -16.51
C THR A 60 19.02 -11.59 -16.13
N LEU A 61 18.68 -12.11 -14.96
CA LEU A 61 19.10 -13.43 -14.49
C LEU A 61 18.23 -14.56 -15.03
N TYR A 62 16.96 -14.25 -15.33
CA TYR A 62 15.94 -15.18 -15.83
C TYR A 62 15.33 -14.63 -17.13
N PRO A 63 16.05 -14.71 -18.27
CA PRO A 63 15.67 -14.05 -19.52
C PRO A 63 14.39 -14.61 -20.17
N ASP A 64 13.93 -15.78 -19.73
CA ASP A 64 12.67 -16.38 -20.17
C ASP A 64 11.46 -15.85 -19.36
N VAL A 65 11.67 -14.96 -18.40
CA VAL A 65 10.60 -14.33 -17.61
C VAL A 65 10.48 -12.85 -17.97
N SER A 66 9.25 -12.40 -18.19
CA SER A 66 8.89 -11.00 -18.37
C SER A 66 7.84 -10.60 -17.35
N ILE A 67 8.07 -9.50 -16.63
CA ILE A 67 7.15 -9.00 -15.59
C ILE A 67 6.71 -7.60 -15.97
N ASN A 68 5.41 -7.40 -16.09
CA ASN A 68 4.81 -6.10 -16.36
C ASN A 68 4.28 -5.50 -15.06
N LEU A 69 4.91 -4.41 -14.60
CA LEU A 69 4.52 -3.71 -13.38
C LEU A 69 3.33 -2.78 -13.67
N VAL A 70 2.24 -2.95 -12.92
CA VAL A 70 1.01 -2.17 -13.07
C VAL A 70 0.71 -1.48 -11.74
N ALA A 71 0.76 -0.15 -11.75
CA ALA A 71 0.32 0.66 -10.62
C ALA A 71 -1.21 0.74 -10.59
N VAL A 72 -1.80 0.49 -9.43
CA VAL A 72 -3.24 0.60 -9.16
C VAL A 72 -3.43 1.47 -7.93
N ASP A 73 -4.32 2.46 -7.98
CA ASP A 73 -4.66 3.25 -6.79
C ASP A 73 -5.24 2.33 -5.71
N GLU A 74 -4.86 2.55 -4.45
CA GLU A 74 -5.29 1.72 -3.32
C GLU A 74 -6.83 1.65 -3.22
N ASN A 75 -7.53 2.77 -3.49
CA ASN A 75 -8.98 2.82 -3.44
C ASN A 75 -9.64 2.04 -4.60
N ASP A 76 -8.93 1.88 -5.73
CA ASP A 76 -9.44 1.21 -6.93
C ASP A 76 -9.12 -0.29 -6.95
N LEU A 77 -8.14 -0.75 -6.16
CA LEU A 77 -7.58 -2.11 -6.24
C LEU A 77 -8.65 -3.20 -6.15
N VAL A 78 -9.53 -3.13 -5.15
CA VAL A 78 -10.58 -4.15 -4.95
C VAL A 78 -11.51 -4.24 -6.15
N THR A 79 -11.95 -3.10 -6.68
CA THR A 79 -12.85 -3.04 -7.84
C THR A 79 -12.17 -3.59 -9.10
N GLN A 80 -10.89 -3.27 -9.32
CA GLN A 80 -10.13 -3.77 -10.46
C GLN A 80 -9.89 -5.28 -10.36
N VAL A 81 -9.54 -5.79 -9.18
CA VAL A 81 -9.35 -7.23 -8.94
C VAL A 81 -10.65 -8.00 -9.19
N GLN A 82 -11.79 -7.52 -8.69
CA GLN A 82 -13.09 -8.16 -8.93
C GLN A 82 -13.45 -8.20 -10.42
N THR A 83 -13.18 -7.11 -11.15
CA THR A 83 -13.39 -7.04 -12.60
C THR A 83 -12.48 -8.02 -13.34
N SER A 84 -11.20 -8.05 -13.02
CA SER A 84 -10.23 -8.95 -13.64
C SER A 84 -10.48 -10.43 -13.31
N SER A 85 -10.94 -10.73 -12.10
CA SER A 85 -11.36 -12.07 -11.67
C SER A 85 -12.53 -12.56 -12.51
N ALA A 86 -13.58 -11.75 -12.66
CA ALA A 86 -14.73 -12.08 -13.51
C ALA A 86 -14.36 -12.25 -14.99
N ALA A 87 -13.31 -11.57 -15.46
CA ALA A 87 -12.81 -11.67 -16.82
C ALA A 87 -11.77 -12.79 -17.04
N GLY A 88 -11.29 -13.46 -15.98
CA GLY A 88 -10.21 -14.45 -16.07
C GLY A 88 -8.85 -13.84 -16.45
N THR A 89 -8.57 -12.62 -15.97
CA THR A 89 -7.39 -11.81 -16.33
C THR A 89 -6.65 -11.28 -15.12
N LEU A 90 -6.75 -11.96 -13.97
CA LEU A 90 -5.99 -11.59 -12.77
C LEU A 90 -4.48 -11.56 -13.05
N PRO A 91 -3.73 -10.60 -12.46
CA PRO A 91 -2.28 -10.64 -12.48
C PRO A 91 -1.79 -11.91 -11.77
N ALA A 92 -0.54 -12.33 -11.98
CA ALA A 92 -0.02 -13.47 -11.22
C ALA A 92 0.27 -13.09 -9.77
N MET A 93 0.64 -11.84 -9.53
CA MET A 93 1.07 -11.34 -8.22
C MET A 93 0.50 -9.96 -7.95
N PHE A 94 0.26 -9.68 -6.67
CA PHE A 94 -0.21 -8.38 -6.20
C PHE A 94 0.47 -7.98 -4.90
N GLU A 95 0.56 -6.67 -4.68
CA GLU A 95 0.91 -6.03 -3.41
C GLU A 95 -0.31 -5.25 -2.93
N ALA A 96 -0.71 -5.47 -1.68
CA ALA A 96 -1.91 -4.88 -1.10
C ALA A 96 -1.85 -4.83 0.44
N PRO A 97 -2.67 -3.99 1.10
CA PRO A 97 -2.92 -4.11 2.53
C PRO A 97 -3.35 -5.53 2.92
N ALA A 98 -2.89 -6.00 4.08
CA ALA A 98 -3.10 -7.37 4.53
C ALA A 98 -4.59 -7.73 4.66
N GLU A 99 -5.43 -6.79 5.09
CA GLU A 99 -6.88 -6.94 5.14
C GLU A 99 -7.48 -7.23 3.76
N THR A 100 -6.99 -6.58 2.71
CA THR A 100 -7.41 -6.79 1.33
C THR A 100 -6.92 -8.14 0.82
N ALA A 101 -5.67 -8.50 1.12
CA ALA A 101 -5.12 -9.82 0.77
C ALA A 101 -5.91 -10.96 1.43
N VAL A 102 -6.30 -10.80 2.70
CA VAL A 102 -7.16 -11.75 3.42
C VAL A 102 -8.54 -11.81 2.77
N ALA A 103 -9.13 -10.68 2.39
CA ALA A 103 -10.43 -10.66 1.71
C ALA A 103 -10.40 -11.46 0.39
N PHE A 104 -9.40 -11.22 -0.46
CA PHE A 104 -9.19 -12.00 -1.69
C PHE A 104 -8.95 -13.49 -1.39
N GLY A 105 -8.22 -13.79 -0.33
CA GLY A 105 -8.02 -15.15 0.16
C GLY A 105 -9.32 -15.86 0.54
N VAL A 106 -10.21 -15.18 1.26
CA VAL A 106 -11.53 -15.69 1.66
C VAL A 106 -12.47 -15.86 0.44
N GLU A 107 -12.35 -15.00 -0.57
CA GLU A 107 -13.04 -15.14 -1.85
C GLU A 107 -12.54 -16.34 -2.67
N GLY A 108 -11.38 -16.91 -2.32
CA GLY A 108 -10.82 -18.11 -2.95
C GLY A 108 -10.11 -17.83 -4.27
N ILE A 109 -9.70 -16.59 -4.53
CA ILE A 109 -9.00 -16.19 -5.77
C ILE A 109 -7.47 -16.19 -5.62
N VAL A 110 -6.97 -16.46 -4.42
CA VAL A 110 -5.54 -16.41 -4.07
C VAL A 110 -4.96 -17.81 -3.96
N ASP A 111 -3.72 -17.99 -4.43
CA ASP A 111 -2.98 -19.24 -4.31
C ASP A 111 -2.33 -19.39 -2.93
N ILE A 112 -3.13 -19.91 -1.99
CA ILE A 112 -2.72 -20.18 -0.60
C ILE A 112 -1.56 -21.19 -0.56
N THR A 113 -1.54 -22.18 -1.46
CA THR A 113 -0.48 -23.19 -1.49
C THR A 113 0.83 -22.52 -1.85
N ALA A 114 0.85 -21.71 -2.91
CA ALA A 114 2.03 -21.00 -3.35
C ALA A 114 2.57 -20.03 -2.27
N ALA A 115 1.69 -19.19 -1.70
CA ALA A 115 2.08 -18.28 -0.62
C ALA A 115 2.65 -19.04 0.60
N THR A 116 2.05 -20.18 0.95
CA THR A 116 2.50 -21.01 2.07
C THR A 116 3.86 -21.65 1.81
N GLU A 117 4.13 -22.09 0.58
CA GLU A 117 5.42 -22.64 0.18
C GLU A 117 6.52 -21.59 0.24
N ILE A 118 6.25 -20.35 -0.22
CA ILE A 118 7.19 -19.23 -0.11
C ILE A 118 7.53 -18.95 1.36
N VAL A 119 6.51 -18.83 2.23
CA VAL A 119 6.73 -18.62 3.66
C VAL A 119 7.55 -19.74 4.29
N LYS A 120 7.32 -21.00 3.91
CA LYS A 120 8.10 -22.15 4.39
C LYS A 120 9.53 -22.13 3.87
N GLY A 121 9.75 -21.77 2.61
CA GLY A 121 11.06 -21.69 1.97
C GLY A 121 11.94 -20.59 2.58
N ILE A 122 11.35 -19.43 2.90
CA ILE A 122 12.02 -18.33 3.60
C ILE A 122 12.28 -18.68 5.08
N GLY A 123 11.33 -19.36 5.72
CA GLY A 123 11.35 -19.67 7.14
C GLY A 123 10.51 -18.69 7.96
N LYS A 124 9.52 -19.20 8.71
CA LYS A 124 8.55 -18.39 9.47
C LYS A 124 9.20 -17.43 10.47
N GLU A 125 10.33 -17.85 11.03
CA GLU A 125 11.12 -17.08 12.00
C GLU A 125 11.79 -15.82 11.42
N LYS A 126 11.81 -15.68 10.09
CA LYS A 126 12.28 -14.46 9.41
C LYS A 126 11.23 -13.36 9.38
N PHE A 127 9.97 -13.69 9.65
CA PHE A 127 8.87 -12.73 9.69
C PHE A 127 8.60 -12.27 11.13
N TYR A 128 8.11 -11.05 11.27
CA TYR A 128 7.49 -10.63 12.52
C TYR A 128 6.23 -11.46 12.76
N GLN A 129 6.18 -12.18 13.88
CA GLN A 129 5.09 -13.11 14.17
C GLN A 129 3.71 -12.45 14.11
N GLY A 130 3.59 -11.22 14.60
CA GLY A 130 2.33 -10.46 14.54
C GLY A 130 1.85 -10.24 13.11
N ALA A 131 2.74 -9.79 12.22
CA ALA A 131 2.42 -9.55 10.81
C ALA A 131 2.08 -10.85 10.08
N LEU A 132 2.84 -11.92 10.34
CA LEU A 132 2.57 -13.23 9.74
C LEU A 132 1.22 -13.81 10.20
N ASN A 133 0.85 -13.61 11.46
CA ASN A 133 -0.43 -14.09 11.99
C ASN A 133 -1.65 -13.43 11.33
N VAL A 134 -1.53 -12.16 10.89
CA VAL A 134 -2.63 -11.45 10.21
C VAL A 134 -2.99 -12.13 8.89
N LEU A 135 -2.02 -12.75 8.22
CA LEU A 135 -2.16 -13.40 6.93
C LEU A 135 -2.39 -14.92 7.02
N GLU A 136 -2.41 -15.49 8.23
CA GLU A 136 -2.66 -16.91 8.45
C GLU A 136 -4.13 -17.26 8.16
N THR A 137 -4.37 -18.40 7.50
CA THR A 137 -5.73 -18.86 7.22
C THR A 137 -6.48 -19.13 8.53
N SER A 138 -7.81 -18.97 8.52
CA SER A 138 -8.65 -19.29 9.68
C SER A 138 -8.54 -20.76 10.10
N ALA A 139 -8.23 -21.67 9.16
CA ALA A 139 -7.99 -23.08 9.39
C ALA A 139 -6.58 -23.40 9.93
N LYS A 140 -5.67 -22.41 9.93
CA LYS A 140 -4.26 -22.52 10.36
C LYS A 140 -3.45 -23.57 9.60
N ASP A 141 -3.78 -23.74 8.33
CA ASP A 141 -3.16 -24.69 7.40
C ASP A 141 -2.31 -24.02 6.31
N GLY A 142 -2.34 -22.69 6.22
CA GLY A 142 -1.55 -21.92 5.27
C GLY A 142 -1.62 -20.41 5.51
N TYR A 143 -1.19 -19.65 4.50
CA TYR A 143 -1.21 -18.20 4.48
C TYR A 143 -1.87 -17.71 3.19
N TYR A 144 -2.70 -16.66 3.30
CA TYR A 144 -3.27 -16.01 2.12
C TYR A 144 -2.20 -15.23 1.35
N ALA A 145 -1.24 -14.64 2.05
CA ALA A 145 -0.15 -13.87 1.45
C ALA A 145 1.03 -13.89 2.41
N LEU A 146 2.15 -13.27 2.04
CA LEU A 146 3.30 -13.10 2.92
C LEU A 146 3.48 -11.62 3.32
N PRO A 147 3.89 -11.31 4.56
CA PRO A 147 4.19 -9.94 4.95
C PRO A 147 5.37 -9.40 4.14
N TYR A 148 5.22 -8.21 3.57
CA TYR A 148 6.24 -7.58 2.73
C TYR A 148 6.89 -6.38 3.42
N HIS A 149 6.09 -5.36 3.75
CA HIS A 149 6.49 -4.23 4.60
C HIS A 149 5.31 -3.80 5.45
N GLY A 150 5.48 -2.73 6.22
CA GLY A 150 4.39 -2.13 6.96
C GLY A 150 4.74 -0.73 7.38
N TRP A 151 3.72 0.01 7.77
CA TRP A 151 3.86 1.38 8.23
C TRP A 151 3.00 1.59 9.46
N ILE A 152 3.40 2.57 10.26
CA ILE A 152 2.65 3.01 11.44
C ILE A 152 2.11 4.40 11.11
N GLN A 153 0.87 4.65 11.50
CA GLN A 153 0.28 5.97 11.43
C GLN A 153 0.08 6.53 12.83
N GLY A 154 0.45 7.79 12.97
CA GLY A 154 0.25 8.57 14.18
C GLY A 154 0.23 10.05 13.88
N ILE A 155 0.33 10.86 14.92
CA ILE A 155 0.37 12.32 14.77
C ILE A 155 1.83 12.76 14.62
N TRP A 156 2.18 13.20 13.42
CA TRP A 156 3.41 13.94 13.17
C TRP A 156 3.20 15.38 13.60
N TYR A 157 4.14 15.96 14.35
CA TYR A 157 4.00 17.32 14.89
C TYR A 157 5.32 18.09 14.91
N ARG A 158 5.19 19.42 14.79
CA ARG A 158 6.28 20.40 14.94
C ARG A 158 6.68 20.49 16.41
N ALA A 159 7.66 19.69 16.80
CA ALA A 159 8.12 19.63 18.19
C ALA A 159 8.68 20.97 18.66
N ASP A 160 9.36 21.70 17.78
CA ASP A 160 9.83 23.05 18.03
C ASP A 160 8.69 24.04 18.33
N TRP A 161 7.57 23.97 17.59
CA TRP A 161 6.39 24.81 17.87
C TRP A 161 5.75 24.47 19.21
N PHE A 162 5.67 23.18 19.54
CA PHE A 162 5.11 22.71 20.80
C PHE A 162 5.98 23.15 21.99
N GLU A 163 7.31 23.05 21.87
CA GLU A 163 8.27 23.50 22.88
C GLU A 163 8.19 25.01 23.11
N GLU A 164 8.17 25.82 22.04
CA GLU A 164 8.03 27.28 22.12
C GLU A 164 6.71 27.69 22.79
N ALA A 165 5.62 26.99 22.49
CA ALA A 165 4.31 27.24 23.07
C ALA A 165 4.13 26.68 24.50
N GLY A 166 5.08 25.89 25.01
CA GLY A 166 4.96 25.18 26.28
C GLY A 166 3.83 24.14 26.30
N LEU A 167 3.52 23.54 25.15
CA LEU A 167 2.50 22.52 24.98
C LEU A 167 3.10 21.11 25.11
N LYS A 168 2.30 20.17 25.62
CA LYS A 168 2.68 18.76 25.65
C LYS A 168 2.52 18.14 24.27
N PRO A 169 3.31 17.11 23.93
CA PRO A 169 3.10 16.31 22.71
C PRO A 169 1.65 15.81 22.60
N PRO A 170 1.12 15.63 21.37
CA PRO A 170 -0.26 15.24 21.13
C PRO A 170 -0.48 13.73 21.33
N THR A 171 -0.26 13.23 22.54
CA THR A 171 -0.40 11.80 22.88
C THR A 171 -1.72 11.46 23.56
N THR A 172 -2.52 12.47 23.93
CA THR A 172 -3.87 12.30 24.49
C THR A 172 -4.89 13.06 23.66
N TRP A 173 -6.16 12.67 23.73
CA TRP A 173 -7.24 13.43 23.08
C TRP A 173 -7.28 14.90 23.53
N GLU A 174 -7.07 15.13 24.82
CA GLU A 174 -7.06 16.47 25.41
C GLU A 174 -5.90 17.31 24.89
N ASP A 175 -4.67 16.79 24.95
CA ASP A 175 -3.47 17.50 24.50
C ASP A 175 -3.54 17.80 22.99
N THR A 176 -4.03 16.83 22.20
CA THR A 176 -4.23 16.98 20.75
C THR A 176 -5.24 18.08 20.44
N LEU A 177 -6.43 18.05 21.06
CA LEU A 177 -7.45 19.08 20.79
C LEU A 177 -7.00 20.47 21.26
N LYS A 178 -6.30 20.54 22.39
CA LYS A 178 -5.74 21.78 22.91
C LYS A 178 -4.70 22.38 21.95
N ALA A 179 -3.77 21.57 21.45
CA ALA A 179 -2.77 22.02 20.50
C ALA A 179 -3.39 22.41 19.14
N ALA A 180 -4.38 21.64 18.66
CA ALA A 180 -5.12 21.97 17.44
C ALA A 180 -5.76 23.37 17.54
N LYS A 181 -6.45 23.64 18.65
CA LYS A 181 -7.04 24.96 18.95
C LYS A 181 -6.00 26.07 19.01
N TYR A 182 -4.87 25.82 19.66
CA TYR A 182 -3.82 26.82 19.89
C TYR A 182 -3.13 27.25 18.58
N PHE A 183 -2.78 26.29 17.73
CA PHE A 183 -2.03 26.57 16.51
C PHE A 183 -2.90 27.01 15.32
N TYR A 184 -4.22 26.93 15.43
CA TYR A 184 -5.15 27.33 14.37
C TYR A 184 -5.19 28.86 14.19
N GLN A 185 -4.54 29.34 13.13
CA GLN A 185 -4.46 30.75 12.74
C GLN A 185 -4.74 30.88 11.23
N PRO A 186 -5.99 30.65 10.78
CA PRO A 186 -6.34 30.59 9.37
C PRO A 186 -6.05 31.90 8.61
N ASP A 187 -6.14 33.05 9.28
CA ASP A 187 -5.79 34.36 8.70
C ASP A 187 -4.31 34.47 8.30
N LYS A 188 -3.46 33.59 8.84
CA LYS A 188 -2.03 33.47 8.50
C LYS A 188 -1.74 32.25 7.63
N ASN A 189 -2.77 31.56 7.14
CA ASN A 189 -2.66 30.28 6.45
C ASN A 189 -1.93 29.22 7.30
N GLN A 190 -2.18 29.21 8.62
CA GLN A 190 -1.60 28.24 9.55
C GLN A 190 -2.72 27.45 10.24
N TYR A 191 -2.57 26.13 10.29
CA TYR A 191 -3.58 25.19 10.74
C TYR A 191 -3.08 24.34 11.90
N GLY A 192 -4.01 23.94 12.76
CA GLY A 192 -3.69 23.29 14.02
C GLY A 192 -3.50 21.80 13.89
N ILE A 193 -4.38 21.14 13.15
CA ILE A 193 -4.30 19.71 12.85
C ILE A 193 -4.93 19.45 11.49
N LEU A 194 -4.47 18.42 10.79
CA LEU A 194 -5.15 17.91 9.60
C LEU A 194 -5.52 16.44 9.80
N VAL A 195 -6.79 16.15 9.54
CA VAL A 195 -7.42 14.82 9.52
C VAL A 195 -8.16 14.66 8.19
N GLY A 196 -8.29 13.44 7.68
CA GLY A 196 -9.03 13.17 6.45
C GLY A 196 -10.50 13.57 6.56
N THR A 197 -11.04 14.22 5.53
CA THR A 197 -12.45 14.66 5.50
C THR A 197 -13.11 14.48 4.14
N MET A 198 -12.38 13.95 3.16
CA MET A 198 -12.91 13.67 1.82
C MET A 198 -13.68 12.36 1.83
N ASP A 199 -14.94 12.42 1.41
CA ASP A 199 -15.79 11.23 1.30
C ASP A 199 -15.26 10.28 0.21
N GLY A 200 -15.24 8.98 0.50
CA GLY A 200 -14.78 7.94 -0.42
C GLY A 200 -13.26 7.77 -0.53
N GLU A 201 -12.46 8.46 0.30
CA GLU A 201 -11.00 8.32 0.36
C GLU A 201 -10.60 7.56 1.63
N GLY A 202 -9.90 6.43 1.53
CA GLY A 202 -9.56 5.61 2.72
C GLY A 202 -8.77 6.34 3.82
N TYR A 203 -8.15 7.49 3.52
CA TYR A 203 -7.41 8.29 4.50
C TYR A 203 -8.27 8.82 5.67
N ASP A 204 -9.57 9.06 5.48
CA ASP A 204 -10.45 9.47 6.58
C ASP A 204 -10.66 8.35 7.60
N GLU A 205 -10.90 7.12 7.15
CA GLU A 205 -10.98 5.91 7.96
C GLU A 205 -9.66 5.64 8.69
N GLN A 206 -8.53 5.79 7.99
CA GLN A 206 -7.20 5.64 8.58
C GLN A 206 -6.97 6.63 9.73
N CYS A 207 -7.40 7.89 9.57
CA CYS A 207 -7.29 8.91 10.62
C CYS A 207 -8.25 8.62 11.79
N PHE A 208 -9.48 8.16 11.49
CA PHE A 208 -10.52 7.92 12.48
C PHE A 208 -10.27 6.67 13.34
N THR A 209 -9.71 5.61 12.76
CA THR A 209 -9.51 4.31 13.42
C THR A 209 -8.77 4.40 14.76
N PRO A 210 -7.57 5.02 14.88
CA PRO A 210 -6.88 5.12 16.16
C PRO A 210 -7.65 5.96 17.20
N ILE A 211 -8.45 6.93 16.77
CA ILE A 211 -9.33 7.72 17.64
C ILE A 211 -10.42 6.80 18.19
N ALA A 212 -11.17 6.11 17.33
CA ALA A 212 -12.21 5.17 17.74
C ALA A 212 -11.67 4.10 18.70
N MET A 213 -10.52 3.49 18.39
CA MET A 213 -9.88 2.48 19.22
C MET A 213 -9.48 3.01 20.60
N ALA A 214 -8.90 4.22 20.68
CA ALA A 214 -8.52 4.84 21.96
C ALA A 214 -9.74 5.11 22.87
N ASN A 215 -10.95 5.15 22.29
CA ASN A 215 -12.21 5.26 23.01
C ASN A 215 -12.92 3.93 23.26
N ASN A 216 -12.28 2.80 22.92
CA ASN A 216 -12.87 1.45 22.91
C ASN A 216 -14.11 1.33 22.00
N ALA A 217 -14.22 2.17 20.97
CA ALA A 217 -15.27 2.04 19.97
C ALA A 217 -14.89 0.96 18.94
N ALA A 218 -15.89 0.23 18.45
CA ALA A 218 -15.71 -0.84 17.47
C ALA A 218 -16.96 -0.96 16.60
N LEU A 219 -16.80 -1.52 15.39
CA LEU A 219 -17.91 -1.86 14.52
C LEU A 219 -18.63 -3.13 15.00
N PHE A 220 -17.86 -4.13 15.45
CA PHE A 220 -18.35 -5.42 15.91
C PHE A 220 -17.84 -5.72 17.32
N ASP A 221 -18.66 -6.42 18.11
CA ASP A 221 -18.20 -7.01 19.37
C ASP A 221 -17.44 -8.32 19.13
N LYS A 222 -16.94 -8.91 20.22
CA LYS A 222 -16.19 -10.18 20.20
C LYS A 222 -16.97 -11.38 19.63
N ASP A 223 -18.30 -11.29 19.57
CA ASP A 223 -19.18 -12.34 19.07
C ASP A 223 -19.60 -12.06 17.61
N GLY A 224 -19.02 -11.02 16.98
CA GLY A 224 -19.33 -10.62 15.61
C GLY A 224 -20.64 -9.85 15.47
N LYS A 225 -21.25 -9.41 16.58
CA LYS A 225 -22.48 -8.61 16.52
C LYS A 225 -22.14 -7.15 16.27
N LEU A 226 -22.91 -6.54 15.38
CA LEU A 226 -22.80 -5.12 15.04
C LEU A 226 -23.12 -4.22 16.27
N VAL A 227 -22.17 -3.36 16.64
CA VAL A 227 -22.22 -2.42 17.78
C VAL A 227 -21.76 -1.00 17.42
N PHE A 228 -21.72 -0.66 16.13
CA PHE A 228 -21.26 0.64 15.62
C PHE A 228 -21.98 1.86 16.21
N ASN A 229 -23.21 1.73 16.71
CA ASN A 229 -23.99 2.84 17.27
C ASN A 229 -23.84 2.97 18.80
N SER A 230 -22.70 2.55 19.35
CA SER A 230 -22.40 2.67 20.77
C SER A 230 -22.16 4.12 21.22
N PRO A 231 -22.33 4.42 22.52
CA PRO A 231 -21.92 5.72 23.09
C PRO A 231 -20.44 6.05 22.82
N GLU A 232 -19.57 5.04 22.85
CA GLU A 232 -18.14 5.18 22.58
C GLU A 232 -17.88 5.61 21.13
N MET A 233 -18.59 5.02 20.16
CA MET A 233 -18.45 5.42 18.75
C MET A 233 -18.98 6.85 18.54
N LYS A 234 -20.12 7.19 19.15
CA LYS A 234 -20.67 8.55 19.07
C LYS A 234 -19.66 9.59 19.58
N GLU A 235 -19.05 9.35 20.73
CA GLU A 235 -18.04 10.25 21.31
C GLU A 235 -16.80 10.37 20.42
N ALA A 236 -16.35 9.28 19.79
CA ALA A 236 -15.24 9.31 18.84
C ALA A 236 -15.56 10.14 17.59
N VAL A 237 -16.76 10.00 17.03
CA VAL A 237 -17.23 10.80 15.89
C VAL A 237 -17.34 12.29 16.27
N GLU A 238 -17.88 12.60 17.45
CA GLU A 238 -17.96 13.98 17.94
C GLU A 238 -16.57 14.61 18.13
N TYR A 239 -15.60 13.84 18.65
CA TYR A 239 -14.22 14.28 18.76
C TYR A 239 -13.55 14.50 17.40
N TYR A 240 -13.74 13.58 16.45
CA TYR A 240 -13.23 13.72 15.08
C TYR A 240 -13.79 14.97 14.39
N ALA A 241 -15.10 15.20 14.52
CA ALA A 241 -15.77 16.38 13.99
C ALA A 241 -15.28 17.68 14.65
N GLU A 242 -14.91 17.65 15.92
CA GLU A 242 -14.28 18.79 16.60
C GLU A 242 -12.87 19.06 16.06
N LEU A 243 -12.04 18.02 15.85
CA LEU A 243 -10.70 18.17 15.26
C LEU A 243 -10.78 18.74 13.84
N ALA A 244 -11.72 18.27 13.02
CA ALA A 244 -11.91 18.70 11.64
C ALA A 244 -12.14 20.22 11.50
N LYS A 245 -12.60 20.91 12.54
CA LYS A 245 -12.74 22.39 12.55
C LYS A 245 -11.41 23.13 12.47
N TYR A 246 -10.30 22.46 12.80
CA TYR A 246 -8.96 23.05 12.85
C TYR A 246 -8.09 22.67 11.63
N THR A 247 -8.71 22.02 10.65
CA THR A 247 -8.12 21.63 9.36
C THR A 247 -8.15 22.80 8.36
N PRO A 248 -7.36 22.76 7.28
CA PRO A 248 -7.48 23.72 6.19
C PRO A 248 -8.89 23.72 5.55
N PRO A 249 -9.33 24.81 4.91
CA PRO A 249 -10.58 24.81 4.16
C PRO A 249 -10.58 23.76 3.03
N GLY A 250 -11.74 23.14 2.81
CA GLY A 250 -11.95 22.14 1.75
C GLY A 250 -11.80 20.68 2.23
N PRO A 251 -12.08 19.71 1.34
CA PRO A 251 -11.89 18.30 1.62
C PRO A 251 -10.39 17.99 1.78
N GLN A 252 -10.06 17.14 2.75
CA GLN A 252 -8.69 16.79 3.08
C GLN A 252 -8.43 15.31 2.80
N THR A 253 -7.32 15.03 2.12
CA THR A 253 -6.85 13.68 1.75
C THR A 253 -5.45 13.45 2.33
N TRP A 254 -4.81 12.33 1.94
CA TRP A 254 -3.40 12.03 2.26
C TRP A 254 -2.43 13.15 1.80
N ARG A 255 -2.85 14.05 0.91
CA ARG A 255 -2.10 15.27 0.58
C ARG A 255 -1.96 16.28 1.74
N ALA A 256 -2.44 15.93 2.92
CA ALA A 256 -2.14 16.59 4.19
C ALA A 256 -0.66 16.98 4.37
N ARG A 257 0.25 16.11 3.90
CA ARG A 257 1.69 16.31 3.97
C ARG A 257 2.16 17.62 3.31
N ASP A 258 1.47 18.08 2.26
CA ASP A 258 1.82 19.31 1.54
C ASP A 258 1.78 20.53 2.47
N TYR A 259 0.72 20.65 3.28
CA TYR A 259 0.62 21.73 4.27
C TYR A 259 1.72 21.65 5.34
N TYR A 260 2.09 20.44 5.75
CA TYR A 260 3.16 20.23 6.74
C TYR A 260 4.53 20.61 6.21
N LEU A 261 4.90 20.08 5.05
CA LEU A 261 6.17 20.35 4.37
C LEU A 261 6.33 21.82 4.00
N GLN A 262 5.21 22.52 3.72
CA GLN A 262 5.22 23.96 3.47
C GLN A 262 5.13 24.84 4.73
N GLY A 263 5.26 24.24 5.92
CA GLY A 263 5.31 24.95 7.20
C GLY A 263 3.99 25.63 7.59
N LYS A 264 2.86 25.11 7.10
CA LYS A 264 1.50 25.65 7.33
C LYS A 264 0.70 24.85 8.36
N LEU A 265 1.27 23.77 8.89
CA LEU A 265 0.54 22.82 9.73
C LEU A 265 1.35 22.42 10.95
N ALA A 266 0.75 22.54 12.13
CA ALA A 266 1.43 22.20 13.39
C ALA A 266 1.53 20.69 13.59
N MET A 267 0.48 19.94 13.22
CA MET A 267 0.45 18.48 13.33
C MET A 267 -0.60 17.85 12.40
N PHE A 268 -0.50 16.54 12.15
CA PHE A 268 -1.43 15.81 11.28
C PHE A 268 -1.24 14.31 11.43
N TYR A 269 -2.29 13.55 11.08
CA TYR A 269 -2.21 12.09 11.02
C TYR A 269 -1.52 11.66 9.74
N TYR A 270 -0.47 10.85 9.83
CA TYR A 270 0.13 10.29 8.62
C TYR A 270 0.97 9.05 8.91
N SER A 271 1.15 8.26 7.88
CA SER A 271 2.04 7.11 7.85
C SER A 271 3.50 7.51 8.04
N THR A 272 4.34 6.56 8.49
CA THR A 272 5.80 6.66 8.46
C THR A 272 6.38 6.90 7.06
N TYR A 273 5.58 6.79 6.01
CA TYR A 273 5.97 7.15 4.65
C TYR A 273 6.36 8.62 4.45
N ILE A 274 5.98 9.54 5.34
CA ILE A 274 6.49 10.92 5.23
C ILE A 274 7.98 11.04 5.57
N MET A 275 8.63 10.03 6.16
CA MET A 275 10.02 10.16 6.58
C MET A 275 10.97 10.56 5.44
N ASP A 276 10.75 10.04 4.23
CA ASP A 276 11.54 10.41 3.06
C ASP A 276 11.18 11.82 2.55
N ASP A 277 9.90 12.21 2.57
CA ASP A 277 9.47 13.58 2.29
C ASP A 277 10.12 14.60 3.24
N LEU A 278 10.38 14.23 4.50
CA LEU A 278 11.05 15.10 5.46
C LEU A 278 12.57 15.19 5.20
N ALA A 279 13.19 14.11 4.73
CA ALA A 279 14.64 13.97 4.65
C ALA A 279 15.24 14.27 3.27
N LEU A 280 14.47 14.09 2.19
CA LEU A 280 14.95 14.11 0.81
C LEU A 280 14.19 15.15 -0.02
N ALA A 281 14.92 16.16 -0.49
CA ALA A 281 14.35 17.26 -1.27
C ALA A 281 13.69 16.80 -2.58
N GLU A 282 14.22 15.75 -3.21
CA GLU A 282 13.67 15.20 -4.46
C GLU A 282 12.32 14.52 -4.27
N VAL A 283 12.14 13.80 -3.15
CA VAL A 283 10.88 13.13 -2.79
C VAL A 283 9.82 14.19 -2.42
N ALA A 284 10.22 15.20 -1.64
CA ALA A 284 9.34 16.28 -1.21
C ALA A 284 8.87 17.20 -2.35
N ALA A 285 9.55 17.19 -3.50
CA ALA A 285 9.42 18.21 -4.54
C ALA A 285 7.96 18.43 -5.00
N GLY A 286 7.20 17.34 -5.19
CA GLY A 286 5.80 17.42 -5.61
C GLY A 286 4.87 18.09 -4.59
N SER A 287 5.22 18.03 -3.30
CA SER A 287 4.47 18.60 -2.18
C SER A 287 4.87 20.04 -1.85
N LEU A 288 5.95 20.54 -2.45
CA LEU A 288 6.50 21.88 -2.27
C LEU A 288 6.01 22.89 -3.33
N THR A 289 5.09 22.46 -4.20
CA THR A 289 4.49 23.27 -5.27
C THR A 289 3.16 23.91 -4.84
N SER A 290 2.58 24.74 -5.70
CA SER A 290 1.21 25.23 -5.56
C SER A 290 0.18 24.40 -6.34
N ASP A 291 0.61 23.32 -7.00
CA ASP A 291 -0.20 22.64 -8.01
C ASP A 291 -1.34 21.82 -7.39
N ASN A 292 -1.16 21.34 -6.16
CA ASN A 292 -2.14 20.50 -5.47
C ASN A 292 -3.19 21.33 -4.69
N PHE A 293 -2.85 22.55 -4.25
CA PHE A 293 -3.73 23.40 -3.45
C PHE A 293 -3.53 24.88 -3.77
N GLU A 294 -4.59 25.57 -4.19
CA GLU A 294 -4.56 27.02 -4.46
C GLU A 294 -4.19 27.87 -3.23
N SER A 295 -4.48 27.37 -2.02
CA SER A 295 -4.13 28.00 -0.76
C SER A 295 -2.63 27.95 -0.44
N LEU A 296 -1.88 27.06 -1.10
CA LEU A 296 -0.45 26.90 -0.93
C LEU A 296 0.30 27.64 -2.03
N LYS A 297 1.39 28.31 -1.65
CA LYS A 297 2.19 29.12 -2.56
C LYS A 297 3.46 28.42 -3.04
N GLY A 298 3.70 27.21 -2.55
CA GLY A 298 4.99 26.54 -2.63
C GLY A 298 6.04 27.16 -1.68
N THR A 299 7.07 26.38 -1.38
CA THR A 299 8.25 26.84 -0.62
C THR A 299 9.46 25.99 -0.99
N GLY A 300 10.66 26.44 -0.60
CA GLY A 300 11.85 25.58 -0.64
C GLY A 300 11.79 24.50 0.43
N PHE A 301 12.53 23.41 0.19
CA PHE A 301 12.75 22.34 1.15
C PHE A 301 13.45 22.87 2.41
N ASP A 302 12.94 22.53 3.60
CA ASP A 302 13.57 22.84 4.89
C ASP A 302 14.40 21.63 5.37
N PRO A 303 15.74 21.67 5.25
CA PRO A 303 16.59 20.54 5.63
C PRO A 303 16.62 20.27 7.14
N GLU A 304 16.14 21.22 7.96
CA GLU A 304 16.07 21.05 9.42
C GLU A 304 14.70 20.52 9.87
N LEU A 305 13.75 20.31 8.95
CA LEU A 305 12.39 19.89 9.31
C LEU A 305 12.38 18.52 10.00
N VAL A 306 13.28 17.60 9.61
CA VAL A 306 13.49 16.31 10.31
C VAL A 306 13.79 16.53 11.80
N ASP A 307 14.70 17.46 12.12
CA ASP A 307 15.11 17.71 13.50
C ASP A 307 14.00 18.37 14.33
N LYS A 308 13.13 19.14 13.66
CA LYS A 308 11.96 19.85 14.22
C LYS A 308 10.71 18.98 14.32
N THR A 309 10.72 17.78 13.75
CA THR A 309 9.54 16.92 13.62
C THR A 309 9.64 15.71 14.57
N ARG A 310 8.52 15.37 15.22
CA ARG A 310 8.40 14.14 16.03
C ARG A 310 7.08 13.43 15.72
N LEU A 311 7.06 12.13 15.98
CA LEU A 311 5.87 11.29 15.84
C LEU A 311 5.31 10.94 17.22
N ALA A 312 3.99 11.10 17.39
CA ALA A 312 3.21 10.50 18.44
C ALA A 312 2.46 9.27 17.86
N PRO A 313 3.02 8.05 17.96
CA PRO A 313 2.45 6.87 17.31
C PRO A 313 1.29 6.24 18.10
N ILE A 314 1.12 6.64 19.36
CA ILE A 314 0.10 6.13 20.27
C ILE A 314 -0.73 7.31 20.77
N MET A 315 -2.04 7.14 20.69
CA MET A 315 -3.04 8.06 21.23
C MET A 315 -3.76 7.41 22.41
N THR A 316 -4.02 8.18 23.46
CA THR A 316 -4.73 7.73 24.65
C THR A 316 -5.99 8.55 24.92
N ASN A 317 -7.10 7.86 25.20
CA ASN A 317 -8.28 8.42 25.87
C ASN A 317 -8.76 7.50 27.01
N LYS A 318 -9.58 6.49 26.69
CA LYS A 318 -9.98 5.43 27.64
C LYS A 318 -8.96 4.28 27.65
N SER A 319 -8.32 4.05 26.52
CA SER A 319 -7.24 3.10 26.31
C SER A 319 -6.18 3.72 25.39
N SER A 320 -5.01 3.09 25.33
CA SER A 320 -3.99 3.44 24.35
C SER A 320 -4.23 2.68 23.05
N ALA A 321 -4.20 3.39 21.94
CA ALA A 321 -4.32 2.81 20.61
C ALA A 321 -3.24 3.36 19.68
N GLY A 322 -2.75 2.48 18.80
CA GLY A 322 -1.95 2.84 17.64
C GLY A 322 -2.63 2.27 16.40
N TYR A 323 -2.25 2.77 15.23
CA TYR A 323 -2.74 2.28 13.96
C TYR A 323 -1.57 2.13 12.98
N GLY A 324 -1.72 1.21 12.04
CA GLY A 324 -0.72 0.90 11.04
C GLY A 324 -1.18 -0.29 10.22
N THR A 325 -0.57 -0.45 9.05
CA THR A 325 -0.95 -1.47 8.09
C THR A 325 0.25 -2.36 7.81
N VAL A 326 -0.02 -3.66 7.77
CA VAL A 326 0.88 -4.64 7.17
C VAL A 326 0.53 -4.70 5.70
N VAL A 327 1.51 -4.49 4.84
CA VAL A 327 1.39 -4.67 3.40
C VAL A 327 1.90 -6.06 3.07
N ALA A 328 1.15 -6.76 2.21
CA ALA A 328 1.37 -8.14 1.87
C ALA A 328 1.66 -8.29 0.38
N LEU A 329 2.53 -9.24 0.05
CA LEU A 329 2.66 -9.78 -1.30
C LEU A 329 1.85 -11.06 -1.39
N GLY A 330 0.98 -11.16 -2.39
CA GLY A 330 0.15 -12.33 -2.63
C GLY A 330 0.20 -12.77 -4.09
N LEU A 331 -0.22 -14.01 -4.32
CA LEU A 331 -0.33 -14.59 -5.65
C LEU A 331 -1.77 -14.93 -5.92
N PHE A 332 -2.32 -14.50 -7.06
CA PHE A 332 -3.63 -14.99 -7.49
C PHE A 332 -3.50 -16.37 -8.11
N THR A 333 -4.52 -17.22 -7.95
CA THR A 333 -4.57 -18.52 -8.61
C THR A 333 -4.51 -18.32 -10.13
N GLN A 334 -3.56 -19.00 -10.78
CA GLN A 334 -3.40 -18.99 -12.24
C GLN A 334 -3.78 -20.35 -12.83
N ASP A 335 -4.39 -20.35 -14.01
CA ASP A 335 -4.60 -21.58 -14.79
C ASP A 335 -3.29 -22.11 -15.39
N ASP A 336 -2.31 -21.22 -15.61
CA ASP A 336 -0.99 -21.52 -16.15
C ASP A 336 0.02 -21.72 -15.01
N SER A 337 0.40 -22.97 -14.76
CA SER A 337 1.36 -23.33 -13.71
C SER A 337 2.75 -22.75 -13.95
N ALA A 338 3.12 -22.41 -15.19
CA ALA A 338 4.39 -21.75 -15.48
C ALA A 338 4.39 -20.31 -14.97
N LYS A 339 3.24 -19.61 -15.02
CA LYS A 339 3.08 -18.29 -14.40
C LYS A 339 3.14 -18.35 -12.89
N THR A 340 2.47 -19.32 -12.26
CA THR A 340 2.56 -19.52 -10.82
C THR A 340 4.02 -19.75 -10.40
N ALA A 341 4.72 -20.66 -11.05
CA ALA A 341 6.13 -20.95 -10.74
C ALA A 341 7.04 -19.73 -10.98
N ALA A 342 6.84 -18.99 -12.07
CA ALA A 342 7.63 -17.80 -12.37
C ALA A 342 7.39 -16.68 -11.35
N ALA A 343 6.14 -16.47 -10.93
CA ALA A 343 5.78 -15.49 -9.91
C ALA A 343 6.22 -15.91 -8.50
N GLN A 344 6.21 -17.20 -8.17
CA GLN A 344 6.75 -17.70 -6.89
C GLN A 344 8.26 -17.53 -6.77
N ASN A 345 8.98 -17.63 -7.89
CA ASN A 345 10.44 -17.50 -7.93
C ASN A 345 10.91 -16.05 -7.88
N PHE A 346 10.10 -15.10 -8.38
CA PHE A 346 10.37 -13.67 -8.33
C PHE A 346 10.29 -13.13 -6.90
#